data_AF-A0A319DBF0-F1
#
_entry.id   AF-A0A319DBF0-F1
#
_cell.length_a   1.000
_cell.length_b   1.000
_cell.length_c   1.000
_cell.angle_alpha   90.00
_cell.angle_beta   90.00
_cell.angle_gamma   90.00
#
_symmetry.space_group_name_H-M   'P 1'
#
loop_
_entity.id
_entity.type
_entity.pdbx_description
1 polymer ?
#
loop_
_entity_poly.entity_id
_entity_poly.type
_entity_poly.pdbx_seq_one_letter_code
_entity_poly.pdbx_strand_id
1 'polypeptide(L)'
;SIAPNFTIAQSFYEIGALIREGSEHVSIREFVCNTLCDYVTAAVKMENAFQGDVVQGLDEYLDNRMGSSCVQNIDIPAWFLDHPLAKEMMRHINVMVALDNDIVSAHRELHCKYVGNMVLLLVHHRGMTPQEAVDHCCQLIRDSSAAFGLLESEILNLAIQNDIVETATIFVESCKDVRIGLVNWL
;
A
#
# COMPACT_ATOMS: atom_id res chain seq x y z
N SER A 1 25.06 16.39 9.96
CA SER A 1 23.75 16.83 9.45
C SER A 1 23.55 16.18 8.10
N ILE A 2 22.53 15.32 7.95
CA ILE A 2 22.15 14.78 6.64
C ILE A 2 21.32 15.86 5.95
N ALA A 3 21.67 16.19 4.70
CA ALA A 3 20.97 17.17 3.85
C ALA A 3 20.59 18.48 4.60
N PRO A 4 21.57 19.28 5.06
CA PRO A 4 21.36 20.43 5.96
C PRO A 4 20.41 21.51 5.42
N ASN A 5 20.16 21.54 4.12
CA ASN A 5 19.34 22.55 3.46
C ASN A 5 17.96 22.03 3.02
N PHE A 6 17.62 20.77 3.34
CA PHE A 6 16.37 20.15 2.91
C PHE A 6 15.56 19.71 4.12
N THR A 7 14.62 20.56 4.55
CA THR A 7 13.76 20.34 5.72
C THR A 7 13.02 19.00 5.64
N ILE A 8 12.52 18.61 4.46
CA ILE A 8 11.86 17.32 4.26
C ILE A 8 12.80 16.15 4.57
N ALA A 9 14.04 16.19 4.06
CA ALA A 9 15.01 15.13 4.32
C ALA A 9 15.39 15.03 5.80
N GLN A 10 15.40 16.16 6.52
CA GLN A 10 15.62 16.18 7.97
C GLN A 10 14.46 15.54 8.73
N SER A 11 13.22 15.89 8.39
CA SER A 11 12.03 15.29 9.02
C SER A 11 11.94 13.78 8.78
N PHE A 12 12.25 13.30 7.57
CA PHE A 12 12.32 11.85 7.30
C PHE A 12 13.42 11.16 8.12
N TYR A 13 14.57 11.82 8.31
CA TYR A 13 15.65 11.28 9.15
C TYR A 13 15.22 11.17 10.62
N GLU A 14 14.52 12.18 11.15
CA GLU A 14 14.00 12.20 12.52
C GLU A 14 12.94 11.11 12.74
N ILE A 15 11.97 10.99 11.82
CA ILE A 15 10.98 9.91 11.85
C ILE A 15 11.67 8.54 11.82
N GLY A 16 12.65 8.36 10.93
CA GLY A 16 13.41 7.12 10.85
C GLY A 16 14.23 6.81 12.12
N ALA A 17 14.72 7.85 12.82
CA ALA A 17 15.41 7.68 14.10
C ALA A 17 14.46 7.17 15.18
N LEU A 18 13.26 7.78 15.29
CA LEU A 18 12.24 7.36 16.25
C LEU A 18 11.76 5.92 16.01
N ILE A 19 11.55 5.53 14.74
CA ILE A 19 11.19 4.16 14.37
C ILE A 19 12.26 3.16 14.82
N ARG A 20 13.54 3.49 14.65
CA ARG A 20 14.66 2.63 15.08
C ARG A 20 14.74 2.51 16.60
N GLU A 21 14.49 3.60 17.33
CA GLU A 21 14.47 3.60 18.79
C GLU A 21 13.32 2.77 19.35
N GLY A 22 12.14 2.80 18.71
CA GLY A 22 10.97 2.03 19.12
C GLY A 22 10.97 0.55 18.75
N SER A 23 11.93 0.07 17.94
CA SER A 23 11.99 -1.33 17.49
C SER A 23 13.19 -2.05 18.12
N GLU A 24 12.97 -3.08 18.94
CA GLU A 24 14.06 -3.82 19.59
C GLU A 24 14.78 -4.82 18.65
N HIS A 25 14.07 -5.33 17.63
CA HIS A 25 14.57 -6.35 16.72
C HIS A 25 15.20 -5.78 15.44
N VAL A 26 16.43 -6.21 15.13
CA VAL A 26 17.18 -5.80 13.92
C VAL A 26 16.43 -6.12 12.64
N SER A 27 15.81 -7.31 12.55
CA SER A 27 15.04 -7.73 11.37
C SER A 27 13.86 -6.81 11.06
N ILE A 28 13.28 -6.19 12.08
CA ILE A 28 12.14 -5.28 11.94
C ILE A 28 12.63 -3.90 11.49
N ARG A 29 13.77 -3.46 12.01
CA ARG A 29 14.44 -2.24 11.51
C ARG A 29 14.83 -2.39 10.04
N GLU A 30 15.35 -3.55 9.65
CA GLU A 30 15.68 -3.87 8.25
C GLU A 30 14.44 -3.93 7.38
N PHE A 31 13.38 -4.61 7.83
CA PHE A 31 12.09 -4.64 7.13
C PHE A 31 11.55 -3.23 6.89
N VAL A 32 11.41 -2.41 7.94
CA VAL A 32 10.89 -1.04 7.81
C VAL A 32 11.79 -0.17 6.92
N CYS A 33 13.12 -0.29 7.04
CA CYS A 33 14.03 0.44 6.17
C CYS A 33 13.86 0.04 4.69
N ASN A 34 13.78 -1.26 4.41
CA ASN A 34 13.59 -1.77 3.04
C ASN A 34 12.23 -1.33 2.50
N THR A 35 11.15 -1.45 3.28
CA THR A 35 9.81 -0.99 2.88
C THR A 35 9.78 0.51 2.60
N LEU A 36 10.47 1.34 3.40
CA LEU A 36 10.57 2.78 3.13
C LEU A 36 11.39 3.08 1.86
N CYS A 37 12.48 2.35 1.62
CA CYS A 37 13.24 2.46 0.38
C CYS A 37 12.41 2.05 -0.84
N ASP A 38 11.63 0.97 -0.74
CA ASP A 38 10.72 0.50 -1.77
C ASP A 38 9.62 1.54 -2.03
N TYR A 39 9.04 2.11 -0.96
CA TYR A 39 8.07 3.21 -1.04
C TYR A 39 8.62 4.41 -1.80
N VAL A 40 9.80 4.91 -1.41
CA VAL A 40 10.42 6.08 -2.06
C VAL A 40 10.74 5.75 -3.52
N THR A 41 11.23 4.54 -3.79
CA THR A 41 11.53 4.09 -5.16
C THR A 41 10.27 4.03 -6.01
N ALA A 42 9.17 3.50 -5.47
CA ALA A 42 7.87 3.44 -6.15
C ALA A 42 7.30 4.85 -6.39
N ALA A 43 7.38 5.74 -5.41
CA ALA A 43 6.95 7.13 -5.55
C ALA A 43 7.74 7.88 -6.62
N VAL A 44 9.07 7.72 -6.65
CA VAL A 44 9.92 8.31 -7.69
C VAL A 44 9.62 7.71 -9.07
N LYS A 45 9.34 6.41 -9.17
CA LYS A 45 8.91 5.78 -10.42
C LYS A 45 7.59 6.35 -10.92
N MET A 46 6.61 6.53 -10.03
CA MET A 46 5.32 7.15 -10.37
C MET A 46 5.49 8.60 -10.85
N GLU A 47 6.31 9.40 -10.16
CA GLU A 47 6.62 10.77 -10.55
C GLU A 47 7.36 10.84 -11.90
N ASN A 48 8.32 9.95 -12.15
CA ASN A 48 9.06 9.93 -13.42
C ASN A 48 8.16 9.47 -14.59
N ALA A 49 7.28 8.49 -14.35
CA ALA A 49 6.30 8.07 -15.34
C ALA A 49 5.32 9.18 -15.68
N PHE A 50 5.03 10.06 -14.73
CA PHE A 50 4.22 11.26 -14.95
C PHE A 50 4.94 12.33 -15.78
N GLN A 51 6.25 12.50 -15.61
CA GLN A 51 7.04 13.53 -16.30
C GLN A 51 7.42 13.17 -17.74
N GLY A 52 7.49 11.88 -18.09
CA GLY A 52 7.44 11.47 -19.49
C GLY A 52 5.98 11.46 -19.95
N ASP A 53 5.65 11.87 -21.16
CA ASP A 53 4.28 11.82 -21.72
C ASP A 53 3.74 10.36 -21.91
N VAL A 54 4.09 9.44 -21.02
CA VAL A 54 3.78 8.01 -21.07
C VAL A 54 2.71 7.71 -20.03
N VAL A 55 1.49 7.47 -20.50
CA VAL A 55 0.41 6.99 -19.64
C VAL A 55 0.68 5.53 -19.27
N GLN A 56 0.75 5.23 -17.97
CA GLN A 56 1.06 3.89 -17.45
C GLN A 56 -0.02 2.87 -17.78
N GLY A 57 0.38 1.62 -18.05
CA GLY A 57 -0.54 0.50 -18.15
C GLY A 57 -1.26 0.22 -16.82
N LEU A 58 -2.46 -0.36 -16.86
CA LEU A 58 -3.28 -0.60 -15.67
C LEU A 58 -2.63 -1.58 -14.67
N ASP A 59 -2.01 -2.64 -15.18
CA ASP A 59 -1.33 -3.64 -14.34
C ASP A 59 -0.05 -3.05 -13.73
N GLU A 60 0.72 -2.31 -14.54
CA GLU A 60 1.92 -1.60 -14.09
C GLU A 60 1.60 -0.54 -13.03
N TYR A 61 0.44 0.13 -13.14
CA TYR A 61 -0.03 1.07 -12.15
C TYR A 61 -0.31 0.40 -10.80
N LEU A 62 -1.03 -0.73 -10.81
CA LEU A 62 -1.32 -1.50 -9.59
C LEU A 62 -0.02 -2.00 -8.95
N ASP A 63 0.90 -2.54 -9.73
CA ASP A 63 2.20 -3.03 -9.25
C ASP A 63 3.02 -1.90 -8.60
N ASN A 64 2.99 -0.68 -9.15
CA ASN A 64 3.68 0.47 -8.56
C ASN A 64 3.02 0.94 -7.26
N ARG A 65 1.68 1.00 -7.20
CA ARG A 65 0.94 1.35 -5.97
C ARG A 65 1.18 0.35 -4.85
N MET A 66 1.45 -0.90 -5.21
CA MET A 66 1.77 -1.94 -4.25
C MET A 66 3.09 -1.73 -3.51
N GLY A 67 4.08 -1.09 -4.15
CA GLY A 67 5.33 -0.71 -3.50
C GLY A 67 5.21 0.49 -2.55
N SER A 68 4.10 1.25 -2.60
CA SER A 68 3.94 2.53 -1.90
C SER A 68 3.00 2.47 -0.68
N SER A 69 2.72 1.30 -0.11
CA SER A 69 1.80 1.18 1.03
C SER A 69 2.33 0.17 2.06
N CYS A 70 2.43 0.63 3.30
CA CYS A 70 3.17 -0.02 4.38
C CYS A 70 2.18 -0.42 5.51
N VAL A 71 2.19 -1.69 5.89
CA VAL A 71 1.53 -2.17 7.12
C VAL A 71 2.56 -2.20 8.24
N GLN A 72 2.27 -1.54 9.37
CA GLN A 72 3.19 -1.45 10.51
C GLN A 72 2.72 -2.34 11.65
N ASN A 73 3.48 -3.39 11.96
CA ASN A 73 3.50 -3.93 13.31
C ASN A 73 4.87 -4.51 13.67
N ILE A 74 5.30 -4.29 14.91
CA ILE A 74 6.68 -4.34 15.40
C ILE A 74 7.00 -5.68 16.11
N ASP A 75 6.06 -6.63 16.14
CA ASP A 75 6.26 -7.95 16.78
C ASP A 75 5.96 -9.15 15.87
N ILE A 76 5.95 -8.95 14.54
CA ILE A 76 5.69 -10.04 13.60
C ILE A 76 7.01 -10.69 13.14
N PRO A 77 7.17 -12.02 13.23
CA PRO A 77 8.34 -12.70 12.72
C PRO A 77 8.58 -12.42 11.23
N ALA A 78 9.83 -12.13 10.85
CA ALA A 78 10.20 -11.82 9.47
C ALA A 78 9.78 -12.93 8.48
N TRP A 79 9.92 -14.19 8.87
CA TRP A 79 9.51 -15.33 8.04
C TRP A 79 8.01 -15.33 7.73
N PHE A 80 7.18 -14.84 8.66
CA PHE A 80 5.74 -14.75 8.47
C PHE A 80 5.38 -13.62 7.52
N LEU A 81 6.01 -12.45 7.67
CA LEU A 81 5.87 -11.33 6.73
C LEU A 81 6.36 -11.70 5.31
N ASP A 82 7.38 -12.55 5.23
CA ASP A 82 7.89 -13.04 3.96
C ASP A 82 7.05 -14.14 3.31
N HIS A 83 6.12 -14.72 4.07
CA HIS A 83 5.26 -15.80 3.60
C HIS A 83 4.33 -15.32 2.48
N PRO A 84 4.13 -16.10 1.40
CA PRO A 84 3.27 -15.70 0.28
C PRO A 84 1.85 -15.28 0.70
N LEU A 85 1.25 -15.97 1.67
CA LEU A 85 -0.08 -15.62 2.18
C LEU A 85 -0.12 -14.23 2.83
N ALA A 86 0.89 -13.87 3.62
CA ALA A 86 0.93 -12.57 4.28
C ALA A 86 1.14 -11.45 3.25
N LYS A 87 2.01 -11.68 2.28
CA LYS A 87 2.23 -10.76 1.14
C LYS A 87 0.97 -10.56 0.32
N GLU A 88 0.25 -11.63 0.00
CA GLU A 88 -1.01 -11.55 -0.75
C GLU A 88 -2.11 -10.84 0.04
N MET A 89 -2.18 -11.08 1.35
CA MET A 89 -3.11 -10.38 2.23
C MET A 89 -2.83 -8.87 2.28
N MET A 90 -1.56 -8.46 2.43
CA MET A 90 -1.14 -7.06 2.34
C MET A 90 -1.45 -6.48 0.95
N ARG A 91 -1.27 -7.27 -0.11
CA ARG A 91 -1.61 -6.89 -1.49
C ARG A 91 -3.06 -6.45 -1.61
N HIS A 92 -3.99 -7.24 -1.09
CA HIS A 92 -5.41 -6.88 -1.15
C HIS A 92 -5.76 -5.62 -0.36
N ILE A 93 -5.18 -5.42 0.84
CA ILE A 93 -5.38 -4.17 1.59
C ILE A 93 -4.91 -2.97 0.80
N ASN A 94 -3.70 -3.04 0.26
CA ASN A 94 -3.09 -1.95 -0.48
C ASN A 94 -3.86 -1.63 -1.77
N VAL A 95 -4.38 -2.63 -2.48
CA VAL A 95 -5.29 -2.42 -3.62
C VAL A 95 -6.54 -1.66 -3.18
N MET A 96 -7.19 -2.09 -2.09
CA MET A 96 -8.40 -1.41 -1.60
C MET A 96 -8.10 0.05 -1.23
N VAL A 97 -7.04 0.29 -0.45
CA VAL A 97 -6.60 1.61 -0.02
C VAL A 97 -6.24 2.51 -1.20
N ALA A 98 -5.53 1.99 -2.20
CA ALA A 98 -5.14 2.77 -3.38
C ALA A 98 -6.37 3.16 -4.21
N LEU A 99 -7.29 2.22 -4.45
CA LEU A 99 -8.48 2.47 -5.25
C LEU A 99 -9.49 3.39 -4.52
N ASP A 100 -9.66 3.24 -3.21
CA ASP A 100 -10.47 4.16 -2.41
C ASP A 100 -9.92 5.61 -2.53
N ASN A 101 -8.60 5.79 -2.42
CA ASN A 101 -7.94 7.06 -2.64
C ASN A 101 -8.10 7.59 -4.07
N ASP A 102 -8.00 6.73 -5.08
CA ASP A 102 -8.11 7.14 -6.47
C ASP A 102 -9.52 7.64 -6.80
N ILE A 103 -10.56 6.95 -6.31
CA ILE A 103 -11.96 7.33 -6.55
C ILE A 103 -12.24 8.73 -5.99
N VAL A 104 -11.87 8.99 -4.74
CA VAL A 104 -12.14 10.27 -4.08
C VAL A 104 -11.27 11.42 -4.59
N SER A 105 -10.05 11.11 -5.05
CA SER A 105 -9.11 12.12 -5.56
C SER A 105 -9.27 12.40 -7.06
N ALA A 106 -9.92 11.54 -7.84
CA ALA A 106 -9.98 11.60 -9.30
C ALA A 106 -10.39 12.98 -9.85
N HIS A 107 -11.41 13.61 -9.24
CA HIS A 107 -11.85 14.93 -9.68
C HIS A 107 -10.77 16.00 -9.46
N ARG A 108 -10.09 15.99 -8.31
CA ARG A 108 -9.00 16.93 -7.99
C ARG A 108 -7.81 16.70 -8.91
N GLU A 109 -7.43 15.45 -9.11
CA GLU A 109 -6.24 15.06 -9.90
C GLU A 109 -6.41 15.38 -11.38
N LEU A 110 -7.62 15.26 -11.92
CA LEU A 110 -7.95 15.69 -13.28
C LEU A 110 -7.65 17.19 -13.49
N HIS A 111 -7.99 18.05 -12.53
CA HIS A 111 -7.71 19.50 -12.61
C HIS A 111 -6.21 19.82 -12.50
N CYS A 112 -5.45 18.98 -11.79
CA CYS A 112 -4.00 19.10 -11.65
C CYS A 112 -3.23 18.45 -12.80
N LYS A 113 -3.92 17.91 -13.82
CA LYS A 113 -3.34 17.11 -14.92
C LYS A 113 -2.55 15.88 -14.44
N TYR A 114 -2.80 15.40 -13.23
CA TYR A 114 -2.14 14.21 -12.70
C TYR A 114 -2.85 12.96 -13.26
N VAL A 115 -2.11 12.07 -13.92
CA VAL A 115 -2.67 10.89 -14.63
C VAL A 115 -2.40 9.57 -13.88
N GLY A 116 -1.76 9.64 -12.71
CA GLY A 116 -1.48 8.48 -11.84
C GLY A 116 -2.67 8.05 -10.99
N ASN A 117 -3.83 7.85 -11.62
CA ASN A 117 -5.11 7.53 -10.98
C ASN A 117 -5.86 6.48 -11.77
N MET A 118 -6.28 5.38 -11.13
CA MET A 118 -6.95 4.27 -11.82
C MET A 118 -8.21 4.71 -12.59
N VAL A 119 -9.01 5.63 -12.04
CA VAL A 119 -10.23 6.11 -12.71
C VAL A 119 -9.87 6.82 -14.02
N LEU A 120 -8.85 7.69 -14.00
CA LEU A 120 -8.41 8.42 -15.19
C LEU A 120 -7.76 7.49 -16.22
N LEU A 121 -6.98 6.50 -15.76
CA LEU A 121 -6.37 5.49 -16.62
C LEU A 121 -7.42 4.62 -17.32
N LEU A 122 -8.48 4.21 -16.62
CA LEU A 122 -9.58 3.44 -17.20
C LEU A 122 -10.34 4.24 -18.27
N VAL A 123 -10.61 5.52 -18.01
CA VAL A 123 -11.22 6.42 -19.00
C VAL A 123 -10.30 6.55 -20.23
N HIS A 124 -9.00 6.75 -20.02
CA HIS A 124 -8.04 6.92 -21.11
C HIS A 124 -7.83 5.65 -21.95
N HIS A 125 -7.53 4.52 -21.32
CA HIS A 125 -7.13 3.29 -22.01
C HIS A 125 -8.30 2.43 -22.47
N ARG A 126 -9.41 2.41 -21.71
CA ARG A 126 -10.56 1.55 -22.02
C ARG A 126 -11.74 2.33 -22.60
N GLY A 127 -11.64 3.65 -22.73
CA GLY A 127 -12.72 4.50 -23.23
C GLY A 127 -13.97 4.49 -22.36
N MET A 128 -13.82 4.11 -21.08
CA MET A 128 -14.92 4.08 -20.12
C MET A 128 -15.39 5.51 -19.84
N THR A 129 -16.69 5.67 -19.55
CA THR A 129 -17.16 6.89 -18.89
C THR A 129 -16.59 6.98 -17.47
N PRO A 130 -16.53 8.19 -16.87
CA PRO A 130 -16.06 8.33 -15.49
C PRO A 130 -16.85 7.46 -14.49
N GLN A 131 -18.16 7.33 -14.67
CA GLN A 131 -18.98 6.48 -13.79
C GLN A 131 -18.66 4.99 -13.97
N GLU A 132 -18.52 4.50 -15.22
CA GLU A 132 -18.13 3.11 -15.47
C GLU A 132 -16.74 2.78 -14.91
N ALA A 133 -15.81 3.73 -14.97
CA ALA A 133 -14.49 3.58 -14.38
C ALA A 133 -14.55 3.49 -12.85
N VAL A 134 -15.36 4.34 -12.20
CA VAL A 134 -15.61 4.26 -10.74
C VAL A 134 -16.28 2.94 -10.38
N ASP A 135 -17.30 2.51 -11.12
CA ASP A 135 -17.99 1.24 -10.87
C ASP A 135 -17.04 0.04 -11.02
N HIS A 136 -16.11 0.10 -11.97
CA HIS A 136 -15.06 -0.89 -12.15
C HIS A 136 -14.09 -0.92 -10.96
N CYS A 137 -13.59 0.24 -10.50
CA CYS A 137 -12.76 0.31 -9.29
C CYS A 137 -13.49 -0.24 -8.06
N CYS A 138 -14.76 0.11 -7.88
CA CYS A 138 -15.60 -0.44 -6.81
C CYS A 138 -15.73 -1.96 -6.90
N GLN A 139 -15.77 -2.54 -8.11
CA GLN A 139 -15.77 -4.00 -8.27
C GLN A 139 -14.43 -4.62 -7.86
N LEU A 140 -13.30 -4.04 -8.27
CA LEU A 140 -11.96 -4.51 -7.87
C LEU A 140 -11.76 -4.45 -6.34
N ILE A 141 -12.31 -3.42 -5.68
CA ILE A 141 -12.33 -3.31 -4.22
C ILE A 141 -13.15 -4.45 -3.60
N ARG A 142 -14.34 -4.74 -4.14
CA ARG A 142 -15.17 -5.86 -3.66
C ARG A 142 -14.47 -7.20 -3.83
N ASP A 143 -13.86 -7.43 -4.99
CA ASP A 143 -13.14 -8.67 -5.29
C ASP A 143 -11.93 -8.85 -4.36
N SER A 144 -11.18 -7.77 -4.12
CA SER A 144 -10.05 -7.78 -3.17
C SER A 144 -10.50 -8.00 -1.73
N SER A 145 -11.62 -7.41 -1.33
CA SER A 145 -12.19 -7.62 0.01
C SER A 145 -12.65 -9.06 0.22
N ALA A 146 -13.23 -9.69 -0.80
CA ALA A 146 -13.63 -11.09 -0.75
C ALA A 146 -12.42 -12.01 -0.68
N ALA A 147 -11.39 -11.77 -1.51
CA ALA A 147 -10.16 -12.54 -1.50
C ALA A 147 -9.40 -12.42 -0.17
N PHE A 148 -9.32 -11.22 0.41
CA PHE A 148 -8.78 -11.01 1.75
C PHE A 148 -9.47 -11.88 2.80
N GLY A 149 -10.81 -11.93 2.78
CA GLY A 149 -11.59 -12.74 3.71
C GLY A 149 -11.35 -14.25 3.57
N LEU A 150 -11.04 -14.74 2.37
CA LEU A 150 -10.65 -16.15 2.17
C LEU A 150 -9.27 -16.45 2.78
N LEU A 151 -8.31 -15.54 2.57
CA LEU A 151 -6.94 -15.65 3.08
C LEU A 151 -6.85 -15.63 4.61
N GLU A 152 -7.81 -14.98 5.29
CA GLU A 152 -7.86 -14.92 6.76
C GLU A 152 -7.84 -16.32 7.38
N SER A 153 -8.65 -17.24 6.84
CA SER A 153 -8.66 -18.63 7.31
C SER A 153 -7.33 -19.36 7.09
N GLU A 154 -6.67 -19.10 5.97
CA GLU A 154 -5.38 -19.73 5.61
C GLU A 154 -4.24 -19.20 6.48
N ILE A 155 -4.21 -17.89 6.71
CA ILE A 155 -3.25 -17.22 7.61
C ILE A 155 -3.38 -17.75 9.04
N LEU A 156 -4.60 -17.87 9.56
CA LEU A 156 -4.82 -18.36 10.92
C LEU A 156 -4.41 -19.84 11.05
N ASN A 157 -4.65 -20.66 10.03
CA ASN A 157 -4.17 -22.04 10.01
C ASN A 157 -2.64 -22.13 10.00
N LEU A 158 -1.96 -21.31 9.18
CA LEU A 158 -0.49 -21.21 9.20
C LEU A 158 0.01 -20.80 10.59
N ALA A 159 -0.68 -19.87 11.24
CA ALA A 159 -0.31 -19.39 12.55
C ALA A 159 -0.47 -20.47 13.64
N ILE A 160 -1.52 -21.29 13.57
CA ILE A 160 -1.72 -22.44 14.47
C ILE A 160 -0.57 -23.45 14.32
N GLN A 161 -0.16 -23.74 13.08
CA GLN A 161 0.92 -24.70 12.81
C GLN A 161 2.29 -24.25 13.35
N ASN A 162 2.47 -22.94 13.53
CA ASN A 162 3.74 -22.33 13.94
C ASN A 162 3.66 -21.67 15.33
N ASP A 163 2.56 -21.88 16.08
CA ASP A 163 2.35 -21.35 17.43
C ASP A 163 2.46 -19.82 17.55
N ILE A 164 1.93 -19.08 16.56
CA ILE A 164 1.95 -17.61 16.51
C ILE A 164 0.54 -17.01 16.28
N VAL A 165 -0.51 -17.67 16.78
CA VAL A 165 -1.91 -17.31 16.51
C VAL A 165 -2.23 -15.87 16.95
N GLU A 166 -1.76 -15.46 18.12
CA GLU A 166 -1.98 -14.10 18.63
C GLU A 166 -1.34 -13.06 17.70
N THR A 167 -0.08 -13.24 17.33
CA THR A 167 0.65 -12.37 16.40
C THR A 167 -0.03 -12.29 15.03
N ALA A 168 -0.47 -13.42 14.48
CA ALA A 168 -1.16 -13.45 13.20
C ALA A 168 -2.55 -12.78 13.27
N THR A 169 -3.25 -12.91 14.39
CA THR A 169 -4.54 -12.24 14.62
C THR A 169 -4.35 -10.72 14.65
N ILE A 170 -3.34 -10.25 15.38
CA ILE A 170 -2.97 -8.83 15.41
C ILE A 170 -2.60 -8.33 14.01
N PHE A 171 -1.86 -9.11 13.22
CA PHE A 171 -1.54 -8.75 11.84
C PHE A 171 -2.79 -8.59 10.96
N VAL A 172 -3.72 -9.53 11.02
CA VAL A 172 -4.97 -9.49 10.26
C VAL A 172 -5.81 -8.26 10.66
N GLU A 173 -5.93 -7.99 11.96
CA GLU A 173 -6.67 -6.81 12.44
C GLU A 173 -5.95 -5.51 12.04
N SER A 174 -4.62 -5.45 12.14
CA SER A 174 -3.84 -4.29 11.68
C SER A 174 -4.05 -4.01 10.19
N CYS A 175 -4.16 -5.05 9.38
CA CYS A 175 -4.50 -4.94 7.96
C CYS A 175 -5.88 -4.32 7.73
N LYS A 176 -6.89 -4.74 8.51
CA LYS A 176 -8.26 -4.18 8.44
C LYS A 176 -8.28 -2.73 8.93
N ASP A 177 -7.56 -2.43 10.01
CA ASP A 177 -7.46 -1.09 10.60
C ASP A 177 -6.89 -0.06 9.63
N VAL A 178 -5.89 -0.43 8.82
CA VAL A 178 -5.34 0.46 7.77
C VAL A 178 -6.44 0.91 6.80
N ARG A 179 -7.29 -0.01 6.35
CA ARG A 179 -8.40 0.32 5.44
C ARG A 179 -9.48 1.14 6.15
N ILE A 180 -9.88 0.78 7.37
CA ILE A 180 -10.89 1.51 8.15
C ILE A 180 -10.41 2.94 8.44
N GLY A 181 -9.14 3.09 8.83
CA GLY A 181 -8.50 4.38 9.07
C GLY A 181 -8.55 5.27 7.84
N LEU A 182 -8.29 4.72 6.64
CA LEU A 182 -8.42 5.45 5.39
C LEU A 182 -9.87 5.88 5.13
N VAL A 183 -10.82 4.95 5.19
CA VAL A 183 -12.25 5.24 4.90
C VAL A 183 -12.79 6.32 5.84
N ASN A 184 -12.33 6.37 7.09
CA ASN A 184 -12.71 7.43 8.03
C ASN A 184 -11.98 8.77 7.82
N TRP A 185 -10.85 8.76 7.11
CA TRP A 185 -10.04 9.95 6.83
C TRP A 185 -10.46 10.66 5.53
N LEU A 186 -10.93 9.89 4.54
CA LEU A 186 -11.45 10.37 3.26
C LEU A 186 -12.77 11.14 3.39
#